data_AF-R7Y2A5-F1
#
_entry.id   AF-R7Y2A5-F1
#
_cell.length_a   1.000
_cell.length_b   1.000
_cell.length_c   1.000
_cell.angle_alpha   90.00
_cell.angle_beta   90.00
_cell.angle_gamma   90.00
#
_symmetry.space_group_name_H-M   'P 1'
#
loop_
_entity.id
_entity.type
_entity.pdbx_description
1 polymer ?
#
loop_
_entity_poly.entity_id
_entity_poly.type
_entity_poly.pdbx_seq_one_letter_code
_entity_poly.pdbx_strand_id
1 'polypeptide(L)'
;MTMRALKYVLTFRWANVLSEIAGHLSAVALVLATLIMTYGVSMRYVFSKPTVWQTEVSIYLLVFVTFVGAAYGLKHHAHVGVDLLVELLPLRSQLVVRILTALLALGVAGAVVWTSYATWWEAVEGGFRTSTALGAPLSVVYAILPVGMLLVIFQYLAFIIEGIEGLLSGEKTAASAALLGQGNAELAAAVEEPGSTTAANIGEAGVEQTHPLHTTTDERRQP
;
A
#
# COMPACT_ATOMS: atom_id res chain seq x y z
N MET A 1 -4.99 -31.28 15.67
CA MET A 1 -4.53 -29.88 15.67
C MET A 1 -3.99 -29.56 17.07
N THR A 2 -2.72 -29.17 17.21
CA THR A 2 -2.12 -28.88 18.52
C THR A 2 -2.47 -27.48 18.99
N MET A 3 -2.63 -27.27 20.30
CA MET A 3 -3.01 -25.97 20.90
C MET A 3 -2.06 -24.80 20.55
N ARG A 4 -0.84 -25.09 20.08
CA ARG A 4 0.10 -24.10 19.56
C ARG A 4 -0.42 -23.47 18.27
N ALA A 5 -0.82 -24.26 17.27
CA ALA A 5 -1.28 -23.77 15.96
C ALA A 5 -2.47 -22.79 16.10
N LEU A 6 -3.41 -23.09 17.01
CA LEU A 6 -4.56 -22.20 17.27
C LEU A 6 -4.13 -20.82 17.79
N LYS A 7 -3.11 -20.74 18.66
CA LYS A 7 -2.57 -19.46 19.15
C LYS A 7 -1.86 -18.68 18.03
N TYR A 8 -1.11 -19.35 17.16
CA TYR A 8 -0.41 -18.69 16.04
C TYR A 8 -1.38 -18.11 15.00
N VAL A 9 -2.41 -18.88 14.60
CA VAL A 9 -3.48 -18.39 13.71
C VAL A 9 -4.22 -17.19 14.33
N LEU A 10 -4.41 -17.18 15.66
CA LEU A 10 -5.00 -16.05 16.35
C LEU A 10 -4.09 -14.81 16.30
N THR A 11 -2.81 -14.94 16.66
CA THR A 11 -1.82 -13.85 16.60
C THR A 11 -1.70 -13.26 15.19
N PHE A 12 -1.66 -14.11 14.17
CA PHE A 12 -1.66 -13.71 12.76
C PHE A 12 -2.91 -12.91 12.37
N ARG A 13 -4.10 -13.36 12.81
CA ARG A 13 -5.35 -12.64 12.54
C ARG A 13 -5.41 -11.29 13.25
N TRP A 14 -4.87 -11.19 14.47
CA TRP A 14 -4.74 -9.89 15.16
C TRP A 14 -3.77 -8.95 14.46
N ALA A 15 -2.60 -9.43 14.00
CA ALA A 15 -1.65 -8.61 13.25
C ALA A 15 -2.26 -8.05 11.96
N ASN A 16 -2.93 -8.89 11.17
CA ASN A 16 -3.57 -8.47 9.92
C ASN A 16 -4.69 -7.44 10.13
N VAL A 17 -5.57 -7.68 11.11
CA VAL A 17 -6.65 -6.73 11.46
C VAL A 17 -6.07 -5.39 11.94
N LEU A 18 -5.00 -5.42 12.73
CA LEU A 18 -4.37 -4.21 13.25
C LEU A 18 -3.69 -3.41 12.11
N SER A 19 -3.02 -4.08 11.18
CA SER A 19 -2.43 -3.47 9.97
C SER A 19 -3.51 -2.93 9.01
N GLU A 20 -4.66 -3.59 8.86
CA GLU A 20 -5.79 -3.09 8.07
C GLU A 20 -6.44 -1.85 8.69
N ILE A 21 -6.65 -1.83 10.01
CA ILE A 21 -7.15 -0.65 10.73
C ILE A 21 -6.16 0.51 10.60
N ALA A 22 -4.85 0.24 10.75
CA ALA A 22 -3.78 1.22 10.54
C ALA A 22 -3.79 1.80 9.12
N GLY A 23 -4.03 0.96 8.10
CA GLY A 23 -4.20 1.39 6.71
C GLY A 23 -5.39 2.32 6.50
N HIS A 24 -6.59 1.93 6.94
CA HIS A 24 -7.80 2.76 6.83
C HIS A 24 -7.64 4.10 7.56
N LEU A 25 -7.09 4.08 8.78
CA LEU A 25 -6.86 5.28 9.57
C LEU A 25 -5.83 6.21 8.90
N SER A 26 -4.82 5.65 8.25
CA SER A 26 -3.84 6.41 7.45
C SER A 26 -4.47 6.99 6.17
N ALA A 27 -5.34 6.26 5.48
CA ALA A 27 -6.07 6.78 4.32
C ALA A 27 -6.94 8.00 4.70
N VAL A 28 -7.67 7.91 5.82
CA VAL A 28 -8.46 9.04 6.35
C VAL A 28 -7.55 10.21 6.74
N ALA A 29 -6.44 9.95 7.44
CA ALA A 29 -5.48 10.99 7.81
C ALA A 29 -4.85 11.70 6.60
N LEU A 30 -4.59 10.97 5.50
CA LEU A 30 -4.06 11.53 4.25
C LEU A 30 -5.07 12.43 3.54
N VAL A 31 -6.34 12.01 3.47
CA VAL A 31 -7.43 12.84 2.92
C VAL A 31 -7.60 14.11 3.75
N LEU A 32 -7.57 14.01 5.08
CA LEU A 32 -7.62 15.18 5.97
C LEU A 32 -6.41 16.10 5.76
N ALA A 33 -5.19 15.57 5.64
CA ALA A 33 -3.99 16.37 5.38
C ALA A 33 -4.10 17.14 4.06
N THR A 34 -4.64 16.49 3.01
CA THR A 34 -4.87 17.08 1.70
C THR A 34 -5.91 18.21 1.78
N LEU A 35 -7.06 17.98 2.42
CA LEU A 35 -8.10 19.00 2.60
C LEU A 35 -7.59 20.21 3.40
N ILE A 36 -6.81 19.97 4.45
CA ILE A 36 -6.19 21.02 5.28
C ILE A 36 -5.15 21.83 4.48
N MET A 37 -4.34 21.17 3.64
CA MET A 37 -3.44 21.85 2.70
C MET A 37 -4.20 22.69 1.67
N THR A 38 -5.23 22.14 1.04
CA THR A 38 -6.09 22.88 0.08
C THR A 38 -6.73 24.10 0.75
N TYR A 39 -7.26 23.95 1.96
CA TYR A 39 -7.81 25.06 2.75
C TYR A 39 -6.77 26.17 2.98
N GLY A 40 -5.55 25.84 3.42
CA GLY A 40 -4.52 26.83 3.68
C GLY A 40 -4.05 27.57 2.43
N VAL A 41 -3.91 26.84 1.31
CA VAL A 41 -3.65 27.41 -0.02
C VAL A 41 -4.77 28.36 -0.42
N SER A 42 -6.04 27.94 -0.32
CA SER A 42 -7.20 28.80 -0.61
C SER A 42 -7.23 30.06 0.27
N MET A 43 -6.99 29.93 1.58
CA MET A 43 -6.99 31.07 2.51
C MET A 43 -5.86 32.06 2.21
N ARG A 44 -4.71 31.55 1.74
CA ARG A 44 -3.56 32.37 1.34
C ARG A 44 -3.78 33.14 0.04
N TYR A 45 -4.28 32.49 -1.01
CA TYR A 45 -4.36 33.08 -2.35
C TYR A 45 -5.70 33.74 -2.68
N VAL A 46 -6.82 33.26 -2.12
CA VAL A 46 -8.16 33.83 -2.35
C VAL A 46 -8.50 34.89 -1.31
N PHE A 47 -8.17 34.64 -0.05
CA PHE A 47 -8.57 35.49 1.08
C PHE A 47 -7.42 36.34 1.66
N SER A 48 -6.20 36.22 1.12
CA SER A 48 -4.99 36.94 1.56
C SER A 48 -4.70 36.83 3.07
N LYS A 49 -5.15 35.75 3.72
CA LYS A 49 -5.05 35.51 5.17
C LYS A 49 -4.28 34.21 5.41
N PRO A 50 -2.93 34.24 5.46
CA PRO A 50 -2.14 33.04 5.71
C PRO A 50 -2.45 32.46 7.09
N THR A 51 -2.65 31.15 7.15
CA THR A 51 -3.07 30.43 8.36
C THR A 51 -1.95 29.51 8.82
N VAL A 52 -1.31 29.81 9.96
CA VAL A 52 -0.05 29.16 10.35
C VAL A 52 -0.24 27.73 10.87
N TRP A 53 -1.28 27.48 11.68
CA TRP A 53 -1.56 26.16 12.27
C TRP A 53 -1.77 25.05 11.22
N GLN A 54 -2.23 25.43 10.04
CA GLN A 54 -2.56 24.53 8.93
C GLN A 54 -1.35 23.68 8.52
N THR A 55 -0.18 24.30 8.37
CA THR A 55 1.07 23.62 7.97
C THR A 55 1.49 22.56 8.99
N GLU A 56 1.41 22.90 10.28
CA GLU A 56 1.80 22.02 11.38
C GLU A 56 0.92 20.78 11.46
N VAL A 57 -0.40 20.95 11.39
CA VAL A 57 -1.37 19.83 11.40
C VAL A 57 -1.17 18.92 10.18
N SER A 58 -0.92 19.50 9.00
CA SER A 58 -0.61 18.71 7.80
C SER A 58 0.68 17.90 7.94
N ILE A 59 1.73 18.46 8.56
CA ILE A 59 2.98 17.74 8.84
C ILE A 59 2.73 16.59 9.84
N TYR A 60 1.99 16.83 10.93
CA TYR A 60 1.70 15.79 11.92
C TYR A 60 0.85 14.65 11.34
N LEU A 61 -0.13 14.97 10.49
CA LEU A 61 -0.88 13.96 9.73
C LEU A 61 0.01 13.20 8.75
N LEU A 62 0.91 13.86 8.02
CA LEU A 62 1.85 13.17 7.12
C LEU A 62 2.81 12.24 7.86
N VAL A 63 3.32 12.66 9.04
CA VAL A 63 4.13 11.79 9.92
C VAL A 63 3.31 10.58 10.36
N PHE A 64 2.06 10.78 10.78
CA PHE A 64 1.15 9.70 11.13
C PHE A 64 0.92 8.71 9.98
N VAL A 65 0.57 9.21 8.79
CA VAL A 65 0.40 8.40 7.58
C VAL A 65 1.67 7.65 7.22
N THR A 66 2.84 8.27 7.37
CA THR A 66 4.13 7.63 7.06
C THR A 66 4.39 6.43 7.97
N PHE A 67 4.30 6.60 9.30
CA PHE A 67 4.69 5.53 10.23
C PHE A 67 3.58 4.50 10.50
N VAL A 68 2.32 4.93 10.55
CA VAL A 68 1.18 4.01 10.77
C VAL A 68 0.77 3.34 9.46
N GLY A 69 0.83 4.07 8.33
CA GLY A 69 0.57 3.53 7.01
C GLY A 69 1.69 2.61 6.50
N ALA A 70 2.93 2.76 6.97
CA ALA A 70 4.03 1.83 6.64
C ALA A 70 3.71 0.37 7.00
N ALA A 71 2.99 0.10 8.10
CA ALA A 71 2.59 -1.26 8.47
C ALA A 71 1.64 -1.88 7.41
N TYR A 72 0.71 -1.07 6.88
CA TYR A 72 -0.21 -1.49 5.81
C TYR A 72 0.48 -1.60 4.45
N GLY A 73 1.37 -0.66 4.10
CA GLY A 73 2.17 -0.73 2.87
C GLY A 73 3.10 -1.93 2.85
N LEU A 74 3.67 -2.30 4.01
CA LEU A 74 4.51 -3.48 4.16
C LEU A 74 3.73 -4.79 3.96
N LYS A 75 2.44 -4.84 4.35
CA LYS A 75 1.54 -5.97 4.05
C LYS A 75 1.41 -6.20 2.53
N HIS A 76 1.45 -5.14 1.72
CA HIS A 76 1.31 -5.19 0.26
C HIS A 76 2.66 -5.28 -0.47
N HIS A 77 3.70 -5.82 0.17
CA HIS A 77 5.03 -6.04 -0.43
C HIS A 77 5.63 -4.80 -1.11
N ALA A 78 5.66 -3.66 -0.41
CA ALA A 78 6.27 -2.42 -0.88
C ALA A 78 7.78 -2.52 -1.26
N HIS A 79 8.45 -3.66 -1.00
CA HIS A 79 9.83 -3.95 -1.41
C HIS A 79 9.95 -4.44 -2.87
N VAL A 80 9.05 -3.95 -3.75
CA VAL A 80 8.89 -4.32 -5.16
C VAL A 80 10.22 -4.54 -5.92
N GLY A 81 11.21 -3.66 -5.71
CA GLY A 81 12.52 -3.76 -6.36
C GLY A 81 13.38 -4.96 -5.92
N VAL A 82 13.24 -5.43 -4.68
CA VAL A 82 13.87 -6.68 -4.21
C VAL A 82 13.03 -7.88 -4.62
N ASP A 83 11.71 -7.77 -4.60
CA ASP A 83 10.81 -8.87 -4.94
C ASP A 83 10.97 -9.32 -6.41
N LEU A 84 11.04 -8.40 -7.39
CA LEU A 84 11.30 -8.78 -8.80
C LEU A 84 12.64 -9.52 -8.98
N LEU A 85 13.69 -9.10 -8.28
CA LEU A 85 14.99 -9.78 -8.36
C LEU A 85 14.95 -11.17 -7.72
N VAL A 86 14.14 -11.32 -6.68
CA VAL A 86 13.95 -12.56 -5.92
C VAL A 86 13.05 -13.58 -6.64
N GLU A 87 12.11 -13.13 -7.47
CA GLU A 87 11.28 -13.99 -8.33
C GLU A 87 12.06 -14.75 -9.40
N LEU A 88 13.25 -14.26 -9.79
CA LEU A 88 14.15 -14.93 -10.73
C LEU A 88 14.90 -16.12 -10.10
N LEU A 89 14.83 -16.32 -8.77
CA LEU A 89 15.53 -17.37 -8.05
C LEU A 89 14.64 -18.60 -7.81
N PRO A 90 15.22 -19.81 -7.69
CA PRO A 90 14.45 -20.99 -7.33
C PRO A 90 13.79 -20.83 -5.95
N LEU A 91 12.58 -21.38 -5.80
CA LEU A 91 11.66 -21.13 -4.69
C LEU A 91 12.27 -21.22 -3.27
N ARG A 92 13.21 -22.14 -3.05
CA ARG A 92 13.89 -22.29 -1.75
C ARG A 92 14.78 -21.09 -1.40
N SER A 93 15.54 -20.59 -2.38
CA SER A 93 16.35 -19.38 -2.19
C SER A 93 15.48 -18.12 -2.09
N GLN A 94 14.34 -18.07 -2.78
CA GLN A 94 13.37 -16.97 -2.64
C GLN A 94 12.87 -16.85 -1.19
N LEU A 95 12.49 -17.96 -0.54
CA LEU A 95 12.12 -17.95 0.88
C LEU A 95 13.28 -17.49 1.79
N VAL A 96 14.49 -18.02 1.58
CA VAL A 96 15.66 -17.65 2.40
C VAL A 96 15.99 -16.16 2.27
N VAL A 97 15.99 -15.60 1.06
CA VAL A 97 16.25 -14.17 0.84
C VAL A 97 15.13 -13.32 1.47
N ARG A 98 13.86 -13.70 1.33
CA ARG A 98 12.74 -12.97 1.98
C ARG A 98 12.87 -12.97 3.52
N ILE A 99 13.25 -14.08 4.14
CA ILE A 99 13.49 -14.16 5.60
C ILE A 99 14.69 -13.29 6.00
N LEU A 100 15.79 -13.32 5.24
CA LEU A 100 16.98 -12.49 5.52
C LEU A 100 16.66 -10.99 5.40
N THR A 101 15.94 -10.57 4.36
CA THR A 101 15.48 -9.19 4.19
C THR A 101 14.54 -8.77 5.32
N ALA A 102 13.61 -9.63 5.73
CA ALA A 102 12.72 -9.37 6.86
C ALA A 102 13.49 -9.24 8.20
N LEU A 103 14.51 -10.07 8.44
CA LEU A 103 15.38 -9.97 9.63
C LEU A 103 16.23 -8.69 9.64
N LEU A 104 16.80 -8.31 8.49
CA LEU A 104 17.55 -7.06 8.34
C LEU A 104 16.64 -5.85 8.60
N ALA A 105 15.45 -5.83 8.00
CA ALA A 105 14.49 -4.75 8.17
C ALA A 105 13.90 -4.71 9.60
N LEU A 106 13.72 -5.85 10.26
CA LEU A 106 13.37 -5.94 11.68
C LEU A 106 14.46 -5.31 12.56
N GLY A 107 15.74 -5.54 12.26
CA GLY A 107 16.87 -4.92 12.95
C GLY A 107 16.89 -3.39 12.80
N VAL A 108 16.67 -2.89 11.58
CA VAL A 108 16.53 -1.44 11.32
C VAL A 108 15.31 -0.87 12.07
N ALA A 109 14.16 -1.54 12.02
CA ALA A 109 12.96 -1.12 12.72
C ALA A 109 13.17 -1.06 14.24
N GLY A 110 13.85 -2.04 14.83
CA GLY A 110 14.24 -2.04 16.24
C GLY A 110 15.15 -0.88 16.62
N ALA A 111 16.14 -0.55 15.78
CA ALA A 111 17.02 0.60 16.00
C ALA A 111 16.25 1.93 15.94
N VAL A 112 15.28 2.07 15.03
CA VAL A 112 14.42 3.25 14.95
C VAL A 112 13.45 3.34 16.13
N VAL A 113 12.89 2.22 16.63
CA VAL A 113 12.10 2.24 17.87
C VAL A 113 12.95 2.70 19.05
N TRP A 114 14.19 2.22 19.17
CA TRP A 114 15.08 2.61 20.26
C TRP A 114 15.37 4.12 20.26
N THR A 115 15.79 4.69 19.13
CA THR A 115 16.06 6.13 19.03
C THR A 115 14.80 6.97 19.20
N SER A 116 13.69 6.57 18.58
CA SER A 116 12.40 7.27 18.69
C SER A 116 11.85 7.26 20.11
N TYR A 117 12.01 6.15 20.85
CA TYR A 117 11.61 6.04 22.24
C TYR A 117 12.45 6.96 23.15
N ALA A 118 13.77 7.03 22.93
CA ALA A 118 14.64 7.96 23.67
C ALA A 118 14.22 9.42 23.45
N THR A 119 14.05 9.85 22.19
CA THR A 119 13.60 11.21 21.86
C THR A 119 12.18 11.51 22.37
N TRP A 120 11.28 10.53 22.37
CA TRP A 120 9.96 10.67 22.97
C TRP A 120 10.03 10.85 24.49
N TRP A 121 10.86 10.06 25.17
CA TRP A 121 11.04 10.14 26.63
C TRP A 121 11.62 11.50 27.04
N GLU A 122 12.67 11.96 26.36
CA GLU A 122 13.25 13.30 26.54
C GLU A 122 12.20 14.42 26.34
N ALA A 123 11.29 14.27 25.37
CA ALA A 123 10.21 15.24 25.13
C ALA A 123 9.09 15.20 26.17
N VAL A 124 8.83 14.05 26.80
CA VAL A 124 7.91 13.91 27.94
C VAL A 124 8.52 14.53 29.19
N GLU A 125 9.76 14.18 29.52
CA GLU A 125 10.45 14.60 30.75
C GLU A 125 10.84 16.09 30.72
N GLY A 126 11.30 16.61 29.58
CA GLY A 126 11.56 18.03 29.37
C GLY A 126 10.30 18.90 29.18
N GLY A 127 9.11 18.29 29.10
CA GLY A 127 7.84 19.00 28.88
C GLY A 127 7.80 19.82 27.59
N PHE A 128 8.62 19.47 26.58
CA PHE A 128 8.87 20.32 25.43
C PHE A 128 7.60 20.51 24.57
N ARG A 129 7.31 21.79 24.29
CA ARG A 129 6.23 22.22 23.39
C ARG A 129 6.86 22.78 22.12
N THR A 130 6.25 22.55 20.97
CA THR A 130 6.74 23.14 19.72
C THR A 130 6.67 24.67 19.83
N SER A 131 7.72 25.37 19.38
CA SER A 131 7.81 26.83 19.34
C SER A 131 6.96 27.50 18.26
N THR A 132 6.13 26.71 17.57
CA THR A 132 5.22 27.13 16.49
C THR A 132 3.84 27.53 17.02
N ALA A 133 2.99 28.07 16.13
CA ALA A 133 1.77 28.79 16.49
C ALA A 133 0.72 27.94 17.23
N LEU A 134 0.74 26.61 17.07
CA LEU A 134 -0.16 25.70 17.76
C LEU A 134 0.28 25.35 19.20
N GLY A 135 1.55 25.59 19.56
CA GLY A 135 2.08 25.30 20.90
C GLY A 135 1.87 23.85 21.35
N ALA A 136 1.81 22.91 20.39
CA ALA A 136 1.46 21.52 20.64
C ALA A 136 2.53 20.80 21.49
N PRO A 137 2.15 19.86 22.37
CA PRO A 137 3.12 19.05 23.11
C PRO A 137 3.84 18.10 22.14
N LEU A 138 5.16 18.22 22.03
CA LEU A 138 5.98 17.40 21.12
C LEU A 138 5.89 15.91 21.45
N SER A 139 5.64 15.58 22.72
CA SER A 139 5.42 14.21 23.19
C SER A 139 4.29 13.47 22.46
N VAL A 140 3.26 14.14 21.94
CA VAL A 140 2.20 13.48 21.16
C VAL A 140 2.71 13.12 19.76
N VAL A 141 3.43 14.03 19.11
CA VAL A 141 3.96 13.82 17.75
C VAL A 141 5.07 12.76 17.78
N TYR A 142 5.97 12.83 18.77
CA TYR A 142 7.03 11.85 18.95
C TYR A 142 6.54 10.50 19.48
N ALA A 143 5.32 10.38 20.03
CA ALA A 143 4.72 9.07 20.36
C ALA A 143 4.30 8.28 19.10
N ILE A 144 3.96 8.97 18.01
CA ILE A 144 3.51 8.34 16.75
C ILE A 144 4.63 7.50 16.13
N LEU A 145 5.88 7.97 16.22
CA LEU A 145 7.08 7.29 15.70
C LEU A 145 7.29 5.87 16.30
N PRO A 146 7.50 5.70 17.62
CA PRO A 146 7.68 4.37 18.20
C PRO A 146 6.41 3.52 18.07
N VAL A 147 5.20 4.08 18.14
CA VAL A 147 3.95 3.32 17.96
C VAL A 147 3.82 2.75 16.54
N GLY A 148 4.05 3.57 15.50
CA GLY A 148 4.04 3.09 14.12
C GLY A 148 5.15 2.08 13.82
N MET A 149 6.35 2.30 14.36
CA MET A 149 7.46 1.35 14.18
C MET A 149 7.26 0.04 14.96
N LEU A 150 6.56 0.04 16.10
CA LEU A 150 6.13 -1.18 16.78
C LEU A 150 5.13 -1.98 15.95
N LEU A 151 4.17 -1.32 15.29
CA LEU A 151 3.25 -1.98 14.34
C LEU A 151 4.02 -2.66 13.18
N VAL A 152 5.02 -1.97 12.62
CA VAL A 152 5.91 -2.51 11.59
C VAL A 152 6.70 -3.73 12.10
N ILE A 153 7.21 -3.69 13.34
CA ILE A 153 7.86 -4.84 13.99
C ILE A 153 6.92 -6.04 14.10
N PHE A 154 5.67 -5.84 14.54
CA PHE A 154 4.67 -6.92 14.59
C PHE A 154 4.40 -7.55 13.22
N GLN A 155 4.33 -6.73 12.16
CA GLN A 155 4.15 -7.22 10.79
C GLN A 155 5.36 -8.03 10.30
N TYR A 156 6.60 -7.57 10.55
CA TYR A 156 7.80 -8.34 10.21
C TYR A 156 7.90 -9.68 10.96
N LEU A 157 7.49 -9.72 12.23
CA LEU A 157 7.42 -10.98 12.99
C LEU A 157 6.46 -11.99 12.35
N ALA A 158 5.30 -11.53 11.86
CA ALA A 158 4.34 -12.40 11.15
C ALA A 158 4.95 -12.98 9.86
N PHE A 159 5.59 -12.15 9.03
CA PHE A 159 6.25 -12.59 7.80
C PHE A 159 7.39 -13.60 8.04
N ILE A 160 8.20 -13.41 9.09
CA ILE A 160 9.29 -14.35 9.42
C ILE A 160 8.73 -15.73 9.82
N ILE A 161 7.63 -15.77 10.58
CA ILE A 161 6.98 -17.02 10.99
C ILE A 161 6.46 -17.78 9.75
N GLU A 162 5.78 -17.10 8.83
CA GLU A 162 5.27 -17.67 7.59
C GLU A 162 6.39 -18.22 6.69
N GLY A 163 7.49 -17.46 6.54
CA GLY A 163 8.67 -17.92 5.79
C GLY A 163 9.31 -19.19 6.38
N ILE A 164 9.37 -19.29 7.72
CA ILE A 164 9.88 -20.49 8.40
C ILE A 164 8.93 -21.68 8.21
N GLU A 165 7.60 -21.47 8.27
CA GLU A 165 6.61 -22.53 8.04
C GLU A 165 6.68 -23.06 6.59
N GLY A 166 6.83 -22.18 5.60
CA GLY A 166 7.03 -22.59 4.20
C GLY A 166 8.33 -23.37 3.94
N LEU A 167 9.38 -23.16 4.75
CA LEU A 167 10.60 -23.98 4.73
C LEU A 167 10.40 -25.36 5.39
N LEU A 168 9.61 -25.43 6.47
CA LEU A 168 9.39 -26.66 7.25
C LEU A 168 8.33 -27.59 6.66
N SER A 169 7.27 -27.06 6.07
CA SER A 169 6.17 -27.87 5.52
C SER A 169 6.54 -28.59 4.22
N GLY A 170 7.51 -28.05 3.46
CA GLY A 170 7.97 -28.62 2.19
C GLY A 170 6.97 -28.50 1.03
N GLU A 171 5.75 -27.99 1.28
CA GLU A 171 4.75 -27.73 0.25
C GLU A 171 5.14 -26.51 -0.59
N LYS A 172 5.82 -26.78 -1.70
CA LYS A 172 6.26 -25.82 -2.73
C LYS A 172 5.12 -25.05 -3.43
N THR A 173 3.88 -25.23 -3.00
CA THR A 173 2.67 -24.79 -3.71
C THR A 173 1.80 -23.87 -2.85
N ALA A 174 1.57 -24.22 -1.57
CA ALA A 174 0.77 -23.41 -0.65
C ALA A 174 1.45 -22.09 -0.27
N ALA A 175 2.76 -22.12 0.03
CA ALA A 175 3.53 -20.91 0.33
C ALA A 175 3.56 -19.93 -0.85
N SER A 176 3.75 -20.42 -2.07
CA SER A 176 3.71 -19.60 -3.29
C SER A 176 2.32 -18.99 -3.52
N ALA A 177 1.25 -19.78 -3.33
CA ALA A 177 -0.13 -19.31 -3.52
C ALA A 177 -0.56 -18.27 -2.47
N ALA A 178 -0.16 -18.44 -1.20
CA ALA A 178 -0.41 -17.45 -0.14
C ALA A 178 0.33 -16.12 -0.41
N LEU A 179 1.60 -16.20 -0.84
CA LEU A 179 2.44 -15.04 -1.14
C LEU A 179 2.06 -14.30 -2.43
N LEU A 180 1.48 -14.99 -3.43
CA LEU A 180 1.01 -14.38 -4.67
C LEU A 180 -0.45 -13.89 -4.57
N GLY A 181 -1.24 -14.47 -3.66
CA GLY A 181 -2.70 -14.32 -3.59
C GLY A 181 -3.24 -12.98 -3.05
N GLN A 182 -2.41 -11.99 -2.73
CA GLN A 182 -2.87 -10.65 -2.30
C GLN A 182 -2.34 -9.48 -3.16
N GLY A 183 -1.48 -9.73 -4.15
CA GLY A 183 -1.00 -8.68 -5.08
C GLY A 183 -1.04 -9.11 -6.54
N ASN A 184 -0.61 -10.34 -6.84
CA ASN A 184 -0.54 -10.82 -8.21
C ASN A 184 -1.88 -11.34 -8.73
N ALA A 185 -2.91 -11.52 -7.90
CA ALA A 185 -4.25 -11.88 -8.39
C ALA A 185 -4.89 -10.72 -9.19
N GLU A 186 -4.78 -9.47 -8.71
CA GLU A 186 -5.24 -8.29 -9.44
C GLU A 186 -4.31 -7.97 -10.63
N LEU A 187 -2.99 -8.11 -10.46
CA LEU A 187 -2.05 -7.88 -11.56
C LEU A 187 -2.16 -8.93 -12.66
N ALA A 188 -2.38 -10.20 -12.32
CA ALA A 188 -2.64 -11.27 -13.28
C ALA A 188 -4.00 -11.07 -13.94
N ALA A 189 -5.06 -10.74 -13.22
CA ALA A 189 -6.35 -10.40 -13.83
C ALA A 189 -6.23 -9.22 -14.81
N ALA A 190 -5.45 -8.19 -14.48
CA ALA A 190 -5.18 -7.04 -15.35
C ALA A 190 -4.28 -7.36 -16.57
N VAL A 191 -3.49 -8.44 -16.51
CA VAL A 191 -2.63 -8.92 -17.61
C VAL A 191 -3.31 -10.03 -18.44
N GLU A 192 -4.26 -10.75 -17.85
CA GLU A 192 -4.99 -11.89 -18.45
C GLU A 192 -6.34 -11.48 -19.06
N GLU A 193 -6.79 -10.23 -18.87
CA GLU A 193 -7.82 -9.58 -19.70
C GLU A 193 -7.44 -9.68 -21.21
N PRO A 194 -8.10 -10.53 -22.02
CA PRO A 194 -7.81 -10.64 -23.45
C PRO A 194 -8.58 -9.52 -24.19
N GLY A 195 -8.29 -8.28 -23.81
CA GLY A 195 -9.17 -7.12 -23.96
C GLY A 195 -8.70 -6.00 -24.90
N SER A 196 -7.65 -6.24 -25.71
CA SER A 196 -7.21 -5.26 -26.73
C SER A 196 -8.22 -5.07 -27.88
N THR A 197 -9.34 -5.79 -27.85
CA THR A 197 -10.45 -5.75 -28.82
C THR A 197 -11.26 -4.44 -28.80
N THR A 198 -10.99 -3.49 -27.90
CA THR A 198 -11.59 -2.14 -27.97
C THR A 198 -11.13 -1.34 -29.21
N ALA A 199 -10.01 -1.72 -29.84
CA ALA A 199 -9.51 -1.06 -31.06
C ALA A 199 -10.12 -1.61 -32.38
N ALA A 200 -10.88 -2.71 -32.35
CA ALA A 200 -11.29 -3.43 -33.56
C ALA A 200 -12.70 -3.09 -34.07
N ASN A 201 -13.60 -2.53 -33.24
CA ASN A 201 -15.02 -2.38 -33.57
C ASN A 201 -15.48 -0.92 -33.78
N ILE A 202 -14.59 -0.05 -34.27
CA ILE A 202 -14.90 1.32 -34.69
C ILE A 202 -14.84 1.46 -36.23
N GLY A 203 -14.68 0.34 -36.95
CA GLY A 203 -14.54 0.29 -38.42
C GLY A 203 -15.79 -0.16 -39.19
N GLU A 204 -16.72 -0.89 -38.55
CA GLU A 204 -17.86 -1.53 -39.26
C GLU A 204 -19.22 -0.85 -39.04
N ALA A 205 -19.28 0.23 -38.25
CA ALA A 205 -20.51 1.00 -38.01
C ALA A 205 -20.78 2.08 -39.09
N GLY A 206 -20.39 1.83 -40.36
CA GLY A 206 -20.30 2.87 -41.39
C GLY A 206 -20.83 2.52 -42.79
N VAL A 207 -21.29 1.29 -43.07
CA VAL A 207 -21.71 0.87 -44.42
C VAL A 207 -22.95 -0.02 -44.40
N GLU A 208 -24.10 0.50 -43.95
CA GLU A 208 -25.39 -0.03 -44.43
C GLU A 208 -26.52 1.03 -44.36
N GLN A 209 -26.55 1.95 -45.33
CA GLN A 209 -27.79 2.64 -45.70
C GLN A 209 -28.30 2.08 -47.02
N THR A 210 -29.48 1.47 -46.92
CA THR A 210 -30.18 0.76 -48.00
C THR A 210 -30.72 1.73 -49.05
N HIS A 211 -30.45 1.45 -50.32
CA HIS A 211 -31.16 2.04 -51.46
C HIS A 211 -31.79 0.92 -52.29
N PRO A 212 -33.12 0.93 -52.52
CA PRO A 212 -33.82 -0.21 -53.12
C PRO A 212 -33.62 -0.31 -54.64
N LEU A 213 -33.71 -1.55 -55.12
CA LEU A 213 -33.53 -1.94 -56.52
C LEU A 213 -34.50 -1.24 -57.50
N HIS A 214 -33.99 -0.89 -58.67
CA HIS A 214 -34.78 -0.95 -59.91
C HIS A 214 -34.07 -1.81 -60.96
N THR A 215 -34.86 -2.62 -61.65
CA THR A 215 -34.45 -3.80 -62.41
C THR A 215 -34.31 -3.54 -63.92
N THR A 216 -33.19 -4.00 -64.48
CA THR A 216 -33.05 -4.80 -65.74
C THR A 216 -33.77 -4.40 -67.05
N THR A 217 -33.05 -4.59 -68.18
CA THR A 217 -33.60 -4.86 -69.55
C THR A 217 -34.15 -3.63 -70.30
N ASP A 218 -34.02 -3.39 -71.61
CA ASP A 218 -33.33 -4.05 -72.77
C ASP A 218 -32.73 -2.94 -73.68
N GLU A 219 -32.33 -3.05 -74.95
CA GLU A 219 -32.32 -4.13 -75.97
C GLU A 219 -30.98 -4.04 -76.77
N ARG A 220 -30.96 -4.47 -78.03
CA ARG A 220 -29.80 -4.58 -78.92
C ARG A 220 -29.80 -3.49 -80.01
N ARG A 221 -28.72 -3.53 -80.82
CA ARG A 221 -28.58 -3.03 -82.21
C ARG A 221 -28.34 -1.52 -82.42
N GLN A 222 -27.10 -1.23 -82.84
CA GLN A 222 -26.69 -0.70 -84.17
C GLN A 222 -27.79 -0.16 -85.13
N PRO A 223 -27.44 0.76 -86.06
CA PRO A 223 -26.07 1.09 -86.51
C PRO A 223 -25.54 2.47 -86.09
#